data_AF-A0A2K9JUZ3-F1
#
_entry.id   AF-A0A2K9JUZ3-F1
#
_cell.length_a   1.000
_cell.length_b   1.000
_cell.length_c   1.000
_cell.angle_alpha   90.00
_cell.angle_beta   90.00
_cell.angle_gamma   90.00
#
_symmetry.space_group_name_H-M   'P 1'
#
loop_
_entity.id
_entity.type
_entity.pdbx_description
1 polymer ?
#
loop_
_entity_poly.entity_id
_entity_poly.type
_entity_poly.pdbx_seq_one_letter_code
_entity_poly.pdbx_strand_id
1 'polypeptide(L)'
;MLRNTAQLKALTEIIHTQQVTHIGRAAHPGFDEQKLWLKLQDNFPYIQYVSAYSSTLFEPDTLPLKISELPPSFTPFRKAVEEIEPKSPIATATLPPRPKRVLDLAEFKANSSYNIKVAAGEAQAQQQLQQYFQTDAALKYKETRNALFGEHFSTRFSPILASGAISPRQIKQSLTQFELQRGANESTYWIWFELLWREYFYWYALKHQHTLFCFSGVKAKTPKTSFYPERFLKWCQGRTPSALVNAIMHELTKTGWISNRARQIAASYCVNELQLDWRYGAAFFEQHLIDYDVAANWGNWQYIAGVGADPRGGRHFNITKQQALFDPDGEYIKLWQGEATLQLDSQDHVGWPLEDN
;
A
#
# COMPACT_ATOMS: atom_id res chain seq x y z
N MET A 1 -9.07 6.71 11.63
CA MET A 1 -9.62 5.34 11.80
C MET A 1 -9.82 5.09 13.29
N LEU A 2 -10.95 4.50 13.68
CA LEU A 2 -11.11 3.91 15.01
C LEU A 2 -10.32 2.60 15.01
N ARG A 3 -9.28 2.51 15.83
CA ARG A 3 -8.34 1.37 15.82
C ARG A 3 -8.37 0.54 17.11
N ASN A 4 -9.03 1.05 18.16
CA ASN A 4 -9.08 0.36 19.44
C ASN A 4 -10.36 0.66 20.22
N THR A 5 -10.56 -0.11 21.28
CA THR A 5 -11.71 -0.01 22.19
C THR A 5 -11.81 1.36 22.87
N ALA A 6 -10.68 2.02 23.16
CA ALA A 6 -10.67 3.33 23.79
C ALA A 6 -11.24 4.43 22.87
N GLN A 7 -10.87 4.43 21.59
CA GLN A 7 -11.41 5.36 20.60
C GLN A 7 -12.89 5.10 20.33
N LEU A 8 -13.34 3.83 20.30
CA LEU A 8 -14.76 3.51 20.19
C LEU A 8 -15.56 3.99 21.40
N LYS A 9 -15.01 3.85 22.62
CA LYS A 9 -15.62 4.35 23.84
C LYS A 9 -15.72 5.88 23.84
N ALA A 10 -14.65 6.58 23.45
CA ALA A 10 -14.66 8.03 23.31
C ALA A 10 -15.70 8.50 22.26
N LEU A 11 -15.79 7.82 21.12
CA LEU A 11 -16.81 8.13 20.12
C LEU A 11 -18.23 7.91 20.65
N THR A 12 -18.46 6.84 21.40
CA THR A 12 -19.75 6.55 22.05
C THR A 12 -20.15 7.70 22.98
N GLU A 13 -19.22 8.19 23.78
CA GLU A 13 -19.46 9.32 24.68
C GLU A 13 -19.76 10.62 23.92
N ILE A 14 -19.07 10.89 22.81
CA ILE A 14 -19.36 12.02 21.93
C ILE A 14 -20.77 11.92 21.35
N ILE A 15 -21.18 10.73 20.89
CA ILE A 15 -22.51 10.50 20.31
C ILE A 15 -23.61 10.90 21.29
N HIS A 16 -23.50 10.45 22.55
CA HIS A 16 -24.50 10.75 23.58
C HIS A 16 -24.45 12.22 24.03
N THR A 17 -23.27 12.77 24.30
CA THR A 17 -23.13 14.11 24.87
C THR A 17 -23.45 15.23 23.89
N GLN A 18 -23.20 15.02 22.58
CA GLN A 18 -23.44 16.03 21.55
C GLN A 18 -24.76 15.86 20.80
N GLN A 19 -25.60 14.89 21.19
CA GLN A 19 -26.85 14.58 20.48
C GLN A 19 -26.60 14.40 18.97
N VAL A 20 -25.56 13.64 18.62
CA VAL A 20 -25.19 13.41 17.23
C VAL A 20 -26.40 12.83 16.50
N THR A 21 -26.69 13.36 15.31
CA THR A 21 -27.77 12.84 14.44
C THR A 21 -27.21 12.15 13.21
N HIS A 22 -25.99 12.50 12.79
CA HIS A 22 -25.34 11.99 11.60
C HIS A 22 -23.88 11.64 11.87
N ILE A 23 -23.42 10.51 11.32
CA ILE A 23 -22.00 10.14 11.29
C ILE A 23 -21.58 9.92 9.84
N GLY A 24 -20.64 10.74 9.37
CA GLY A 24 -20.06 10.65 8.04
C GLY A 24 -18.68 9.99 8.05
N ARG A 25 -18.36 9.22 7.00
CA ARG A 25 -17.01 8.72 6.75
C ARG A 25 -16.66 8.66 5.26
N ALA A 26 -15.37 8.56 4.98
CA ALA A 26 -14.89 7.99 3.73
C ALA A 26 -15.13 6.47 3.72
N ALA A 27 -15.60 5.95 2.59
CA ALA A 27 -15.70 4.50 2.37
C ALA A 27 -14.30 3.87 2.45
N HIS A 28 -14.20 2.69 3.06
CA HIS A 28 -12.93 2.00 3.28
C HIS A 28 -13.01 0.53 2.83
N PRO A 29 -11.96 0.00 2.16
CA PRO A 29 -12.00 -1.34 1.59
C PRO A 29 -11.59 -2.44 2.59
N GLY A 30 -10.95 -2.06 3.70
CA GLY A 30 -10.48 -3.00 4.72
C GLY A 30 -11.63 -3.67 5.47
N PHE A 31 -11.49 -4.98 5.68
CA PHE A 31 -12.53 -5.84 6.24
C PHE A 31 -12.83 -5.51 7.71
N ASP A 32 -11.81 -5.27 8.52
CA ASP A 32 -11.98 -4.95 9.93
C ASP A 32 -12.55 -3.54 10.12
N GLU A 33 -12.17 -2.56 9.29
CA GLU A 33 -12.78 -1.23 9.31
C GLU A 33 -14.26 -1.27 8.93
N GLN A 34 -14.66 -2.17 8.02
CA GLN A 34 -16.08 -2.37 7.69
C GLN A 34 -16.84 -3.03 8.84
N LYS A 35 -16.26 -4.03 9.51
CA LYS A 35 -16.87 -4.63 10.70
C LYS A 35 -17.08 -3.60 11.81
N LEU A 36 -16.09 -2.73 12.05
CA LEU A 36 -16.21 -1.66 13.04
C LEU A 36 -17.32 -0.67 12.67
N TRP A 37 -17.47 -0.36 11.38
CA TRP A 37 -18.56 0.48 10.90
C TRP A 37 -19.94 -0.14 11.13
N LEU A 38 -20.13 -1.42 10.76
CA LEU A 38 -21.38 -2.13 10.99
C LEU A 38 -21.72 -2.20 12.50
N LYS A 39 -20.72 -2.52 13.33
CA LYS A 39 -20.89 -2.53 14.78
C LYS A 39 -21.29 -1.15 15.34
N LEU A 40 -20.78 -0.07 14.75
CA LEU A 40 -21.19 1.28 15.13
C LEU A 40 -22.66 1.53 14.78
N GLN A 41 -23.13 1.04 13.61
CA GLN A 41 -24.52 1.14 13.17
C GLN A 41 -25.47 0.35 14.06
N ASP A 42 -25.11 -0.88 14.40
CA ASP A 42 -25.90 -1.75 15.28
C ASP A 42 -26.04 -1.15 16.69
N ASN A 43 -24.97 -0.51 17.20
CA ASN A 43 -24.97 0.11 18.52
C ASN A 43 -25.79 1.42 18.59
N PHE A 44 -25.91 2.15 17.48
CA PHE A 44 -26.64 3.44 17.43
C PHE A 44 -27.58 3.53 16.23
N PRO A 45 -28.64 2.69 16.17
CA PRO A 45 -29.52 2.58 15.00
C PRO A 45 -30.35 3.84 14.72
N TYR A 46 -30.42 4.76 15.68
CA TYR A 46 -31.11 6.05 15.56
C TYR A 46 -30.26 7.14 14.86
N ILE A 47 -28.98 6.88 14.61
CA ILE A 47 -28.07 7.77 13.89
C ILE A 47 -28.20 7.56 12.39
N GLN A 48 -28.14 8.63 11.61
CA GLN A 48 -28.02 8.54 10.15
C GLN A 48 -26.55 8.39 9.73
N TYR A 49 -26.27 7.38 8.92
CA TYR A 49 -24.91 7.03 8.51
C TYR A 49 -24.66 7.42 7.07
N VAL A 50 -23.60 8.18 6.83
CA VAL A 50 -23.21 8.66 5.50
C VAL A 50 -21.83 8.10 5.16
N SER A 51 -21.71 7.47 3.99
CA SER A 51 -20.42 7.02 3.45
C SER A 51 -20.22 7.62 2.07
N ALA A 52 -19.04 8.21 1.85
CA ALA A 52 -18.66 8.81 0.57
C ALA A 52 -17.37 8.17 0.03
N TYR A 53 -17.30 7.97 -1.29
CA TYR A 53 -16.13 7.38 -1.96
C TYR A 53 -15.09 8.46 -2.30
N SER A 54 -14.41 8.99 -1.29
CA SER A 54 -13.40 10.06 -1.47
C SER A 54 -11.98 9.55 -1.71
N SER A 55 -11.71 8.27 -1.43
CA SER A 55 -10.39 7.65 -1.56
C SER A 55 -10.14 6.98 -2.92
N THR A 56 -11.12 7.01 -3.83
CA THR A 56 -11.11 6.36 -5.15
C THR A 56 -11.20 7.38 -6.29
N LEU A 57 -10.77 6.96 -7.47
CA LEU A 57 -10.97 7.69 -8.72
C LEU A 57 -12.43 7.64 -9.14
N PHE A 58 -13.05 6.47 -9.05
CA PHE A 58 -14.42 6.24 -9.47
C PHE A 58 -15.35 6.03 -8.28
N GLU A 59 -16.62 6.33 -8.49
CA GLU A 59 -17.71 6.03 -7.57
C GLU A 59 -18.51 4.83 -8.12
N PRO A 60 -19.20 4.04 -7.28
CA PRO A 60 -19.89 2.83 -7.74
C PRO A 60 -20.91 3.04 -8.85
N ASP A 61 -21.52 4.22 -8.92
CA ASP A 61 -22.46 4.65 -9.97
C ASP A 61 -21.77 4.96 -11.31
N THR A 62 -20.51 5.42 -11.25
CA THR A 62 -19.69 5.73 -12.43
C THR A 62 -18.85 4.54 -12.93
N LEU A 63 -18.73 3.50 -12.11
CA LEU A 63 -17.97 2.30 -12.47
C LEU A 63 -18.78 1.46 -13.49
N PRO A 64 -18.21 1.10 -14.65
CA PRO A 64 -18.93 0.41 -15.73
C PRO A 64 -19.22 -1.07 -15.43
N LEU A 65 -18.90 -1.52 -14.21
CA LEU A 65 -19.03 -2.89 -13.76
C LEU A 65 -19.48 -2.90 -12.30
N LYS A 66 -20.28 -3.90 -11.93
CA LYS A 66 -20.62 -4.13 -10.52
C LYS A 66 -19.41 -4.70 -9.79
N ILE A 67 -19.26 -4.39 -8.50
CA ILE A 67 -18.17 -4.93 -7.68
C ILE A 67 -18.19 -6.47 -7.67
N SER A 68 -19.36 -7.10 -7.68
CA SER A 68 -19.50 -8.57 -7.81
C SER A 68 -18.87 -9.12 -9.09
N GLU A 69 -18.92 -8.34 -10.17
CA GLU A 69 -18.44 -8.66 -11.51
C GLU A 69 -17.00 -8.20 -11.76
N LEU A 70 -16.31 -7.68 -10.72
CA LEU A 70 -14.92 -7.22 -10.87
C LEU A 70 -14.04 -8.30 -11.51
N PRO A 71 -13.32 -7.98 -12.59
CA PRO A 71 -12.45 -8.95 -13.25
C PRO A 71 -11.38 -9.52 -12.32
N PRO A 72 -11.02 -10.81 -12.47
CA PRO A 72 -10.05 -11.47 -11.61
C PRO A 72 -8.60 -11.01 -11.85
N SER A 73 -8.35 -10.16 -12.85
CA SER A 73 -7.04 -9.57 -13.12
C SER A 73 -7.19 -8.09 -13.50
N PHE A 74 -6.09 -7.36 -13.40
CA PHE A 74 -6.06 -5.92 -13.64
C PHE A 74 -6.32 -5.51 -15.09
N THR A 75 -5.82 -6.26 -16.08
CA THR A 75 -5.87 -5.81 -17.48
C THR A 75 -7.31 -5.62 -18.00
N PRO A 76 -8.26 -6.53 -17.77
CA PRO A 76 -9.65 -6.30 -18.15
C PRO A 76 -10.30 -5.16 -17.38
N PHE A 77 -9.97 -4.99 -16.09
CA PHE A 77 -10.45 -3.86 -15.29
C PHE A 77 -9.97 -2.53 -15.88
N ARG A 78 -8.67 -2.38 -16.14
CA ARG A 78 -8.08 -1.19 -16.76
C ARG A 78 -8.79 -0.84 -18.06
N LYS A 79 -8.93 -1.81 -18.98
CA LYS A 79 -9.59 -1.59 -20.28
C LYS A 79 -11.03 -1.10 -20.15
N ALA A 80 -11.73 -1.46 -19.08
CA ALA A 80 -13.09 -1.01 -18.84
C ALA A 80 -13.16 0.45 -18.35
N VAL A 81 -12.15 0.93 -17.63
CA VAL A 81 -12.20 2.22 -16.90
C VAL A 81 -11.24 3.28 -17.41
N GLU A 82 -10.24 2.93 -18.24
CA GLU A 82 -9.13 3.85 -18.56
C GLU A 82 -9.53 5.10 -19.34
N GLU A 83 -10.61 5.02 -20.12
CA GLU A 83 -11.19 6.13 -20.90
C GLU A 83 -12.24 6.93 -20.12
N ILE A 84 -12.57 6.51 -18.90
CA ILE A 84 -13.56 7.21 -18.05
C ILE A 84 -12.84 8.33 -17.31
N GLU A 85 -13.27 9.57 -17.54
CA GLU A 85 -12.73 10.70 -16.78
C GLU A 85 -13.32 10.71 -15.36
N PRO A 86 -12.48 10.68 -14.31
CA PRO A 86 -12.94 10.79 -12.93
C PRO A 86 -13.66 12.12 -12.66
N LYS A 87 -14.56 12.14 -11.66
CA LYS A 87 -15.16 13.39 -11.18
C LYS A 87 -14.05 14.35 -10.70
N SER A 88 -14.23 15.65 -10.94
CA SER A 88 -13.30 16.67 -10.44
C SER A 88 -13.18 16.63 -8.91
N PRO A 89 -12.02 16.97 -8.34
CA PRO A 89 -11.89 17.18 -6.90
C PRO A 89 -12.90 18.22 -6.38
N ILE A 90 -13.45 17.96 -5.21
CA ILE A 90 -14.40 18.86 -4.55
C ILE A 90 -13.62 19.94 -3.80
N ALA A 91 -14.07 21.19 -3.88
CA ALA A 91 -13.47 22.29 -3.13
C ALA A 91 -13.71 22.16 -1.62
N THR A 92 -12.79 22.68 -0.82
CA THR A 92 -12.91 22.71 0.64
C THR A 92 -14.14 23.52 1.05
N ALA A 93 -15.02 22.91 1.84
CA ALA A 93 -16.21 23.57 2.36
C ALA A 93 -15.90 24.43 3.59
N THR A 94 -16.64 25.52 3.77
CA THR A 94 -16.66 26.26 5.05
C THR A 94 -17.46 25.45 6.07
N LEU A 95 -16.81 25.07 7.17
CA LEU A 95 -17.44 24.28 8.22
C LEU A 95 -18.10 25.17 9.28
N PRO A 96 -19.21 24.73 9.91
CA PRO A 96 -19.74 25.38 11.09
C PRO A 96 -18.75 25.28 12.27
N PRO A 97 -18.89 26.14 13.31
CA PRO A 97 -18.00 26.10 14.46
C PRO A 97 -18.05 24.75 15.19
N ARG A 98 -16.88 24.28 15.68
CA ARG A 98 -16.78 23.07 16.52
C ARG A 98 -17.60 23.26 17.82
N PRO A 99 -18.37 22.24 18.27
CA PRO A 99 -19.08 22.33 19.54
C PRO A 99 -18.11 22.50 20.73
N LYS A 100 -18.52 23.26 21.75
CA LYS A 100 -17.63 23.70 22.85
C LYS A 100 -17.19 22.60 23.84
N ARG A 101 -17.86 21.44 23.87
CA ARG A 101 -17.64 20.38 24.88
C ARG A 101 -17.46 19.00 24.25
N VAL A 102 -16.66 18.91 23.18
CA VAL A 102 -16.35 17.63 22.54
C VAL A 102 -15.05 17.09 23.12
N LEU A 103 -15.12 15.92 23.75
CA LEU A 103 -13.94 15.17 24.15
C LEU A 103 -13.09 14.87 22.91
N ASP A 104 -11.78 15.01 23.03
CA ASP A 104 -10.90 14.54 21.97
C ASP A 104 -10.94 13.01 21.92
N LEU A 105 -10.94 12.47 20.71
CA LEU A 105 -10.68 11.05 20.54
C LEU A 105 -9.27 10.78 21.07
N ALA A 106 -9.11 9.73 21.87
CA ALA A 106 -7.84 9.37 22.49
C ALA A 106 -6.68 9.49 21.50
N GLU A 107 -5.65 10.27 21.88
CA GLU A 107 -4.48 10.53 21.06
C GLU A 107 -3.76 9.20 20.81
N PHE A 108 -3.52 8.90 19.53
CA PHE A 108 -2.69 7.77 19.15
C PHE A 108 -1.23 8.19 19.17
N LYS A 109 -0.40 7.52 19.98
CA LYS A 109 1.05 7.68 19.96
C LYS A 109 1.67 6.47 19.29
N ALA A 110 2.44 6.70 18.23
CA ALA A 110 3.21 5.65 17.58
C ALA A 110 4.35 5.20 18.51
N ASN A 111 4.61 3.89 18.57
CA ASN A 111 5.70 3.32 19.37
C ASN A 111 7.06 3.34 18.65
N SER A 112 7.10 3.87 17.42
CA SER A 112 8.28 3.90 16.56
C SER A 112 8.38 5.24 15.82
N SER A 113 9.61 5.66 15.57
CA SER A 113 9.93 6.84 14.76
C SER A 113 10.87 6.46 13.63
N TYR A 114 10.48 6.76 12.39
CA TYR A 114 11.38 6.65 11.23
C TYR A 114 12.13 7.95 11.01
N ASN A 115 13.37 7.86 10.53
CA ASN A 115 14.14 9.03 10.14
C ASN A 115 13.90 9.32 8.64
N ILE A 116 12.72 9.85 8.33
CA ILE A 116 12.32 10.18 6.96
C ILE A 116 11.66 11.56 6.89
N LYS A 117 11.99 12.31 5.83
CA LYS A 117 11.28 13.54 5.47
C LYS A 117 10.11 13.16 4.56
N VAL A 118 8.91 13.09 5.13
CA VAL A 118 7.66 12.84 4.41
C VAL A 118 6.77 14.06 4.56
N ALA A 119 6.09 14.45 3.50
CA ALA A 119 5.05 15.46 3.56
C ALA A 119 3.93 14.97 4.49
N ALA A 120 3.77 15.64 5.63
CA ALA A 120 2.77 15.33 6.63
C ALA A 120 1.62 16.35 6.56
N GLY A 121 0.41 15.84 6.37
CA GLY A 121 -0.81 16.65 6.24
C GLY A 121 -1.01 17.26 4.84
N GLU A 122 -2.22 17.76 4.61
CA GLU A 122 -2.69 18.21 3.30
C GLU A 122 -1.81 19.32 2.71
N ALA A 123 -1.44 20.35 3.48
CA ALA A 123 -0.66 21.48 2.97
C ALA A 123 0.70 21.05 2.39
N GLN A 124 1.44 20.21 3.11
CA GLN A 124 2.73 19.70 2.64
C GLN A 124 2.56 18.71 1.48
N ALA A 125 1.49 17.92 1.49
CA ALA A 125 1.17 16.99 0.40
C ALA A 125 0.85 17.74 -0.91
N GLN A 126 0.10 18.84 -0.85
CA GLN A 126 -0.15 19.73 -1.99
C GLN A 126 1.15 20.34 -2.51
N GLN A 127 2.04 20.78 -1.62
CA GLN A 127 3.35 21.29 -2.02
C GLN A 127 4.17 20.21 -2.74
N GLN A 128 4.21 18.98 -2.22
CA GLN A 128 4.91 17.87 -2.87
C GLN A 128 4.32 17.56 -4.26
N LEU A 129 2.99 17.56 -4.38
CA LEU A 129 2.27 17.35 -5.64
C LEU A 129 2.68 18.41 -6.67
N GLN A 130 2.63 19.68 -6.29
CA GLN A 130 3.01 20.81 -7.16
C GLN A 130 4.49 20.74 -7.55
N GLN A 131 5.39 20.49 -6.60
CA GLN A 131 6.83 20.41 -6.85
C GLN A 131 7.16 19.31 -7.86
N TYR A 132 6.54 18.14 -7.78
CA TYR A 132 6.76 17.07 -8.74
C TYR A 132 6.36 17.49 -10.17
N PHE A 133 5.16 18.04 -10.35
CA PHE A 133 4.66 18.46 -11.66
C PHE A 133 5.26 19.79 -12.17
N GLN A 134 6.05 20.50 -11.37
CA GLN A 134 6.87 21.62 -11.86
C GLN A 134 8.14 21.16 -12.59
N THR A 135 8.52 19.89 -12.46
CA THR A 135 9.70 19.29 -13.12
C THR A 135 9.33 18.46 -14.34
N ASP A 136 10.32 18.08 -15.14
CA ASP A 136 10.15 17.14 -16.27
C ASP A 136 10.08 15.66 -15.82
N ALA A 137 10.06 15.37 -14.51
CA ALA A 137 10.07 14.00 -14.00
C ALA A 137 8.88 13.16 -14.49
N ALA A 138 7.70 13.78 -14.65
CA ALA A 138 6.51 13.11 -15.16
C ALA A 138 6.68 12.63 -16.61
N LEU A 139 7.47 13.35 -17.43
CA LEU A 139 7.79 12.95 -18.81
C LEU A 139 8.77 11.77 -18.89
N LYS A 140 9.43 11.42 -17.77
CA LYS A 140 10.42 10.35 -17.66
C LYS A 140 10.00 9.23 -16.70
N TYR A 141 8.75 9.23 -16.25
CA TYR A 141 8.28 8.36 -15.19
C TYR A 141 8.34 6.86 -15.55
N LYS A 142 7.95 6.47 -16.77
CA LYS A 142 7.95 5.05 -17.19
C LYS A 142 9.37 4.49 -17.24
N GLU A 143 10.34 5.30 -17.65
CA GLU A 143 11.75 4.91 -17.73
C GLU A 143 12.37 4.77 -16.34
N THR A 144 12.02 5.66 -15.41
CA THR A 144 12.71 5.79 -14.12
C THR A 144 12.07 5.03 -12.97
N ARG A 145 10.77 4.72 -13.03
CA ARG A 145 9.98 4.12 -11.93
C ARG A 145 10.47 2.80 -11.35
N ASN A 146 11.35 2.10 -12.05
CA ASN A 146 11.94 0.84 -11.58
C ASN A 146 13.25 1.01 -10.81
N ALA A 147 13.80 2.23 -10.73
CA ALA A 147 15.00 2.48 -9.93
C ALA A 147 14.75 2.17 -8.44
N LEU A 148 15.81 1.80 -7.73
CA LEU A 148 15.75 1.53 -6.30
C LEU A 148 15.86 2.82 -5.48
N PHE A 149 16.66 3.77 -5.95
CA PHE A 149 16.96 5.03 -5.27
C PHE A 149 17.22 6.16 -6.29
N GLY A 150 17.48 7.36 -5.78
CA GLY A 150 17.72 8.57 -6.57
C GLY A 150 16.60 9.60 -6.42
N GLU A 151 16.82 10.78 -6.98
CA GLU A 151 15.81 11.84 -7.00
C GLU A 151 14.86 11.64 -8.19
N HIS A 152 13.59 11.98 -7.99
CA HIS A 152 12.57 12.03 -9.04
C HIS A 152 12.34 10.75 -9.87
N PHE A 153 12.93 9.60 -9.49
CA PHE A 153 12.71 8.35 -10.21
C PHE A 153 11.27 7.84 -10.12
N SER A 154 10.48 8.35 -9.17
CA SER A 154 9.05 8.11 -9.07
C SER A 154 8.36 9.32 -8.43
N THR A 155 7.03 9.33 -8.43
CA THR A 155 6.23 10.40 -7.82
C THR A 155 6.41 10.50 -6.30
N ARG A 156 6.70 9.36 -5.64
CA ARG A 156 6.70 9.21 -4.17
C ARG A 156 5.42 9.72 -3.50
N PHE A 157 4.28 9.68 -4.21
CA PHE A 157 2.98 10.12 -3.68
C PHE A 157 2.28 9.09 -2.79
N SER A 158 2.82 7.88 -2.65
CA SER A 158 2.15 6.81 -1.91
C SER A 158 1.86 7.18 -0.43
N PRO A 159 2.74 7.85 0.35
CA PRO A 159 2.41 8.18 1.75
C PRO A 159 1.29 9.21 1.88
N ILE A 160 1.29 10.22 0.99
CA ILE A 160 0.27 11.27 0.97
C ILE A 160 -1.07 10.78 0.41
N LEU A 161 -1.07 9.74 -0.43
CA LEU A 161 -2.27 9.02 -0.85
C LEU A 161 -2.83 8.10 0.25
N ALA A 162 -1.97 7.31 0.90
CA ALA A 162 -2.36 6.35 1.93
C ALA A 162 -2.98 7.05 3.17
N SER A 163 -2.44 8.21 3.54
CA SER A 163 -2.98 9.05 4.60
C SER A 163 -4.26 9.80 4.21
N GLY A 164 -4.58 9.89 2.91
CA GLY A 164 -5.67 10.71 2.40
C GLY A 164 -5.40 12.22 2.43
N ALA A 165 -4.13 12.63 2.62
CA ALA A 165 -3.73 14.04 2.58
C ALA A 165 -3.93 14.67 1.20
N ILE A 166 -3.89 13.86 0.14
CA ILE A 166 -4.40 14.19 -1.19
C ILE A 166 -5.25 13.03 -1.73
N SER A 167 -6.20 13.36 -2.59
CA SER A 167 -7.03 12.38 -3.30
C SER A 167 -6.39 11.96 -4.63
N PRO A 168 -6.67 10.75 -5.14
CA PRO A 168 -6.21 10.34 -6.46
C PRO A 168 -6.80 11.23 -7.58
N ARG A 169 -7.97 11.82 -7.36
CA ARG A 169 -8.60 12.78 -8.29
C ARG A 169 -7.80 14.08 -8.41
N GLN A 170 -7.20 14.56 -7.31
CA GLN A 170 -6.29 15.71 -7.35
C GLN A 170 -5.03 15.40 -8.15
N ILE A 171 -4.46 14.20 -8.01
CA ILE A 171 -3.32 13.77 -8.83
C ILE A 171 -3.69 13.72 -10.30
N LYS A 172 -4.85 13.13 -10.65
CA LYS A 172 -5.34 13.10 -12.04
C LYS A 172 -5.55 14.52 -12.59
N GLN A 173 -6.13 15.43 -11.80
CA GLN A 173 -6.28 16.83 -12.22
C GLN A 173 -4.93 17.51 -12.48
N SER A 174 -3.95 17.36 -11.59
CA SER A 174 -2.60 17.91 -11.79
C SER A 174 -1.87 17.28 -12.97
N LEU A 175 -2.05 15.98 -13.20
CA LEU A 175 -1.52 15.28 -14.36
C LEU A 175 -2.12 15.82 -15.67
N THR A 176 -3.44 15.96 -15.75
CA THR A 176 -4.11 16.55 -16.92
C THR A 176 -3.62 17.98 -17.18
N GLN A 177 -3.49 18.80 -16.13
CA GLN A 177 -2.95 20.16 -16.25
C GLN A 177 -1.50 20.18 -16.75
N PHE A 178 -0.67 19.27 -16.23
CA PHE A 178 0.70 19.10 -16.68
C PHE A 178 0.76 18.73 -18.16
N GLU A 179 -0.04 17.76 -18.60
CA GLU A 179 -0.08 17.31 -20.00
C GLU A 179 -0.55 18.42 -20.95
N LEU A 180 -1.50 19.25 -20.53
CA LEU A 180 -1.93 20.43 -21.30
C LEU A 180 -0.81 21.47 -21.47
N GLN A 181 0.10 21.59 -20.51
CA GLN A 181 1.17 22.59 -20.52
C GLN A 181 2.48 22.09 -21.12
N ARG A 182 2.81 20.81 -20.92
CA ARG A 182 4.12 20.21 -21.21
C ARG A 182 4.05 19.07 -22.24
N GLY A 183 2.85 18.64 -22.62
CA GLY A 183 2.60 17.51 -23.51
C GLY A 183 2.39 16.19 -22.76
N ALA A 184 1.59 15.31 -23.37
CA ALA A 184 1.39 13.94 -22.92
C ALA A 184 2.35 12.98 -23.62
N ASN A 185 2.80 11.95 -22.92
CA ASN A 185 3.60 10.87 -23.49
C ASN A 185 3.32 9.53 -22.76
N GLU A 186 4.05 8.48 -23.13
CA GLU A 186 3.87 7.18 -22.47
C GLU A 186 4.15 7.22 -20.95
N SER A 187 5.01 8.12 -20.49
CA SER A 187 5.39 8.29 -19.09
C SER A 187 4.32 8.98 -18.27
N THR A 188 3.69 10.03 -18.80
CA THR A 188 2.54 10.67 -18.14
C THR A 188 1.36 9.70 -18.05
N TYR A 189 1.09 8.94 -19.12
CA TYR A 189 0.11 7.83 -19.09
C TYR A 189 0.46 6.78 -18.03
N TRP A 190 1.74 6.45 -17.84
CA TRP A 190 2.10 5.43 -16.87
C TRP A 190 1.83 5.86 -15.41
N ILE A 191 1.77 7.16 -15.11
CA ILE A 191 1.29 7.65 -13.81
C ILE A 191 -0.19 7.31 -13.64
N TRP A 192 -1.01 7.56 -14.66
CA TRP A 192 -2.43 7.18 -14.68
C TRP A 192 -2.61 5.67 -14.53
N PHE A 193 -1.85 4.88 -15.28
CA PHE A 193 -1.86 3.42 -15.21
C PHE A 193 -1.61 2.87 -13.80
N GLU A 194 -0.69 3.47 -13.05
CA GLU A 194 -0.36 3.04 -11.68
C GLU A 194 -1.41 3.50 -10.66
N LEU A 195 -2.09 4.63 -10.88
CA LEU A 195 -3.27 5.00 -10.11
C LEU A 195 -4.42 4.01 -10.32
N LEU A 196 -4.60 3.50 -11.55
CA LEU A 196 -5.59 2.46 -11.83
C LEU A 196 -5.28 1.14 -11.13
N TRP A 197 -4.00 0.80 -10.88
CA TRP A 197 -3.66 -0.36 -10.05
C TRP A 197 -4.11 -0.20 -8.61
N ARG A 198 -3.90 0.99 -8.03
CA ARG A 198 -4.42 1.32 -6.69
C ARG A 198 -5.94 1.20 -6.66
N GLU A 199 -6.61 1.74 -7.67
CA GLU A 199 -8.06 1.65 -7.83
C GLU A 199 -8.54 0.20 -7.91
N TYR A 200 -7.89 -0.62 -8.74
CA TYR A 200 -8.21 -2.04 -8.88
C TYR A 200 -8.13 -2.76 -7.54
N PHE A 201 -7.04 -2.58 -6.79
CA PHE A 201 -6.87 -3.24 -5.51
C PHE A 201 -7.92 -2.78 -4.48
N TYR A 202 -8.32 -1.51 -4.49
CA TYR A 202 -9.41 -1.02 -3.64
C TYR A 202 -10.71 -1.81 -3.86
N TRP A 203 -11.15 -1.94 -5.12
CA TRP A 203 -12.35 -2.71 -5.47
C TRP A 203 -12.16 -4.22 -5.23
N TYR A 204 -10.95 -4.72 -5.45
CA TYR A 204 -10.59 -6.11 -5.19
C TYR A 204 -10.73 -6.48 -3.72
N ALA A 205 -10.25 -5.62 -2.82
CA ALA A 205 -10.42 -5.80 -1.39
C ALA A 205 -11.89 -5.75 -0.96
N LEU A 206 -12.70 -4.86 -1.55
CA LEU A 206 -14.15 -4.82 -1.34
C LEU A 206 -14.86 -6.12 -1.76
N LYS A 207 -14.50 -6.66 -2.93
CA LYS A 207 -15.08 -7.91 -3.45
C LYS A 207 -14.70 -9.11 -2.59
N HIS A 208 -13.44 -9.20 -2.19
CA HIS A 208 -12.88 -10.42 -1.60
C HIS A 208 -12.88 -10.43 -0.06
N GLN A 209 -13.02 -9.27 0.58
CA GLN A 209 -13.16 -9.12 2.03
C GLN A 209 -12.10 -9.94 2.78
N HIS A 210 -12.51 -10.75 3.77
CA HIS A 210 -11.60 -11.55 4.59
C HIS A 210 -10.72 -12.52 3.80
N THR A 211 -11.13 -12.96 2.61
CA THR A 211 -10.32 -13.87 1.77
C THR A 211 -9.03 -13.21 1.26
N LEU A 212 -8.95 -11.87 1.33
CA LEU A 212 -7.73 -11.10 1.07
C LEU A 212 -6.60 -11.45 2.06
N PHE A 213 -6.94 -11.93 3.26
CA PHE A 213 -5.98 -12.20 4.34
C PHE A 213 -5.76 -13.71 4.59
N CYS A 214 -6.53 -14.57 3.92
CA CYS A 214 -6.42 -16.02 4.04
C CYS A 214 -5.16 -16.55 3.38
N PHE A 215 -4.52 -17.57 3.97
CA PHE A 215 -3.29 -18.17 3.43
C PHE A 215 -3.43 -18.65 1.98
N SER A 216 -4.58 -19.25 1.66
CA SER A 216 -4.93 -19.73 0.33
C SER A 216 -5.31 -18.64 -0.68
N GLY A 217 -5.35 -17.38 -0.22
CA GLY A 217 -5.84 -16.21 -0.94
C GLY A 217 -7.23 -16.40 -1.56
N VAL A 218 -7.54 -15.59 -2.58
CA VAL A 218 -8.85 -15.64 -3.26
C VAL A 218 -9.02 -16.86 -4.16
N LYS A 219 -7.91 -17.51 -4.54
CA LYS A 219 -7.93 -18.72 -5.38
C LYS A 219 -8.25 -19.99 -4.61
N ALA A 220 -8.34 -19.93 -3.28
CA ALA A 220 -8.56 -21.09 -2.40
C ALA A 220 -7.55 -22.24 -2.65
N LYS A 221 -6.34 -21.92 -3.12
CA LYS A 221 -5.26 -22.89 -3.33
C LYS A 221 -4.19 -22.68 -2.27
N THR A 222 -3.98 -23.68 -1.42
CA THR A 222 -2.97 -23.63 -0.36
C THR A 222 -1.56 -23.61 -0.95
N PRO A 223 -0.73 -22.58 -0.64
CA PRO A 223 0.68 -22.56 -0.98
C PRO A 223 1.45 -23.70 -0.32
N LYS A 224 2.63 -24.03 -0.86
CA LYS A 224 3.57 -24.98 -0.24
C LYS A 224 4.49 -24.32 0.80
N THR A 225 4.37 -23.02 1.01
CA THR A 225 5.18 -22.29 1.97
C THR A 225 4.75 -22.56 3.41
N SER A 226 5.62 -22.29 4.37
CA SER A 226 5.36 -22.50 5.80
C SER A 226 5.96 -21.37 6.63
N PHE A 227 5.76 -21.37 7.94
CA PHE A 227 6.43 -20.44 8.83
C PHE A 227 7.74 -21.05 9.36
N TYR A 228 8.86 -20.43 8.99
CA TYR A 228 10.19 -20.77 9.51
C TYR A 228 10.74 -19.58 10.31
N PRO A 229 10.72 -19.62 11.66
CA PRO A 229 11.02 -18.47 12.50
C PRO A 229 12.40 -17.85 12.25
N GLU A 230 13.43 -18.69 12.09
CA GLU A 230 14.80 -18.22 11.87
C GLU A 230 14.93 -17.48 10.53
N ARG A 231 14.44 -18.08 9.44
CA ARG A 231 14.46 -17.46 8.11
C ARG A 231 13.67 -16.15 8.08
N PHE A 232 12.50 -16.14 8.71
CA PHE A 232 11.68 -14.93 8.82
C PHE A 232 12.42 -13.82 9.59
N LEU A 233 13.02 -14.16 10.73
CA LEU A 233 13.80 -13.20 11.51
C LEU A 233 14.98 -12.64 10.72
N LYS A 234 15.74 -13.48 10.00
CA LYS A 234 16.83 -13.06 9.13
C LYS A 234 16.34 -12.14 8.02
N TRP A 235 15.19 -12.42 7.41
CA TRP A 235 14.58 -11.54 6.41
C TRP A 235 14.18 -10.19 7.00
N CYS A 236 13.46 -10.18 8.12
CA CYS A 236 13.08 -8.94 8.82
C CYS A 236 14.28 -8.08 9.22
N GLN A 237 15.39 -8.71 9.62
CA GLN A 237 16.61 -8.02 10.05
C GLN A 237 17.55 -7.65 8.92
N GLY A 238 17.27 -8.04 7.66
CA GLY A 238 18.21 -7.85 6.55
C GLY A 238 19.51 -8.63 6.74
N ARG A 239 19.42 -9.90 7.14
CA ARG A 239 20.56 -10.82 7.41
C ARG A 239 20.43 -12.13 6.64
N THR A 240 20.02 -12.04 5.39
CA THR A 240 19.87 -13.17 4.47
C THR A 240 21.14 -13.36 3.62
N PRO A 241 21.24 -14.46 2.86
CA PRO A 241 22.30 -14.60 1.85
C PRO A 241 22.27 -13.62 0.69
N SER A 242 21.23 -12.78 0.56
CA SER A 242 21.16 -11.76 -0.49
C SER A 242 21.48 -10.37 0.05
N ALA A 243 22.63 -9.83 -0.36
CA ALA A 243 23.03 -8.44 -0.11
C ALA A 243 21.96 -7.43 -0.55
N LEU A 244 21.39 -7.59 -1.75
CA LEU A 244 20.33 -6.73 -2.26
C LEU A 244 19.08 -6.76 -1.37
N VAL A 245 18.61 -7.95 -0.98
CA VAL A 245 17.43 -8.07 -0.12
C VAL A 245 17.72 -7.44 1.24
N ASN A 246 18.91 -7.64 1.79
CA ASN A 246 19.29 -7.05 3.07
C ASN A 246 19.29 -5.52 3.02
N ALA A 247 19.85 -4.94 1.96
CA ALA A 247 19.78 -3.50 1.70
C ALA A 247 18.33 -2.98 1.63
N ILE A 248 17.43 -3.71 0.94
CA ILE A 248 16.00 -3.37 0.88
C ILE A 248 15.36 -3.38 2.27
N MET A 249 15.62 -4.42 3.07
CA MET A 249 15.03 -4.54 4.41
C MET A 249 15.60 -3.51 5.39
N HIS A 250 16.86 -3.12 5.24
CA HIS A 250 17.46 -2.00 5.98
C HIS A 250 16.85 -0.65 5.58
N GLU A 251 16.58 -0.40 4.29
CA GLU A 251 15.86 0.81 3.87
C GLU A 251 14.48 0.85 4.52
N LEU A 252 13.69 -0.23 4.39
CA LEU A 252 12.33 -0.31 4.93
C LEU A 252 12.29 -0.04 6.44
N THR A 253 13.19 -0.65 7.21
CA THR A 253 13.17 -0.52 8.67
C THR A 253 13.70 0.83 9.15
N LYS A 254 14.58 1.49 8.39
CA LYS A 254 15.12 2.81 8.74
C LYS A 254 14.22 3.98 8.33
N THR A 255 13.56 3.86 7.18
CA THR A 255 12.79 4.97 6.57
C THR A 255 11.29 4.75 6.58
N GLY A 256 10.85 3.50 6.70
CA GLY A 256 9.45 3.11 6.53
C GLY A 256 8.98 3.15 5.07
N TRP A 257 9.88 3.32 4.09
CA TRP A 257 9.51 3.39 2.67
C TRP A 257 10.55 2.69 1.80
N ILE A 258 10.08 1.90 0.84
CA ILE A 258 10.91 1.27 -0.20
C ILE A 258 10.24 1.39 -1.55
N SER A 259 11.05 1.41 -2.62
CA SER A 259 10.56 1.51 -4.01
C SER A 259 9.68 0.32 -4.40
N ASN A 260 8.84 0.49 -5.43
CA ASN A 260 7.99 -0.60 -5.93
C ASN A 260 8.83 -1.82 -6.38
N ARG A 261 9.97 -1.58 -7.03
CA ARG A 261 10.90 -2.65 -7.42
C ARG A 261 11.45 -3.38 -6.20
N ALA A 262 11.87 -2.65 -5.17
CA ALA A 262 12.34 -3.21 -3.91
C ALA A 262 11.27 -4.08 -3.22
N ARG A 263 10.00 -3.63 -3.17
CA ARG A 263 8.88 -4.42 -2.63
C ARG A 263 8.71 -5.76 -3.34
N GLN A 264 8.73 -5.75 -4.67
CA GLN A 264 8.59 -6.97 -5.47
C GLN A 264 9.73 -7.96 -5.23
N ILE A 265 10.97 -7.46 -5.16
CA ILE A 265 12.17 -8.29 -4.89
C ILE A 265 12.08 -8.90 -3.49
N ALA A 266 11.84 -8.09 -2.46
CA ALA A 266 11.76 -8.56 -1.08
C ALA A 266 10.61 -9.55 -0.86
N ALA A 267 9.43 -9.28 -1.43
CA ALA A 267 8.28 -10.19 -1.33
C ALA A 267 8.54 -11.51 -2.07
N SER A 268 9.11 -11.44 -3.28
CA SER A 268 9.47 -12.66 -4.03
C SER A 268 10.52 -13.48 -3.30
N TYR A 269 11.51 -12.85 -2.68
CA TYR A 269 12.52 -13.56 -1.90
C TYR A 269 11.90 -14.27 -0.70
N CYS A 270 11.06 -13.56 0.06
CA CYS A 270 10.32 -14.10 1.20
C CYS A 270 9.50 -15.35 0.81
N VAL A 271 8.73 -15.26 -0.28
CA VAL A 271 7.87 -16.36 -0.71
C VAL A 271 8.64 -17.51 -1.36
N ASN A 272 9.55 -17.22 -2.28
CA ASN A 272 10.11 -18.24 -3.18
C ASN A 272 11.45 -18.80 -2.70
N GLU A 273 12.35 -17.95 -2.19
CA GLU A 273 13.68 -18.40 -1.73
C GLU A 273 13.63 -18.88 -0.29
N LEU A 274 12.92 -18.15 0.59
CA LEU A 274 12.78 -18.55 1.99
C LEU A 274 11.64 -19.54 2.24
N GLN A 275 10.75 -19.70 1.26
CA GLN A 275 9.55 -20.54 1.33
C GLN A 275 8.64 -20.18 2.51
N LEU A 276 8.56 -18.88 2.83
CA LEU A 276 7.79 -18.38 3.97
C LEU A 276 6.33 -18.15 3.62
N ASP A 277 5.45 -18.35 4.60
CA ASP A 277 4.07 -17.90 4.54
C ASP A 277 4.04 -16.39 4.31
N TRP A 278 3.49 -16.02 3.14
CA TRP A 278 3.47 -14.66 2.61
C TRP A 278 2.77 -13.66 3.55
N ARG A 279 1.86 -14.13 4.39
CA ARG A 279 1.09 -13.27 5.32
C ARG A 279 2.00 -12.62 6.36
N TYR A 280 3.08 -13.29 6.76
CA TYR A 280 4.05 -12.72 7.69
C TYR A 280 4.84 -11.58 7.04
N GLY A 281 5.20 -11.72 5.77
CA GLY A 281 5.79 -10.63 5.00
C GLY A 281 4.82 -9.46 4.79
N ALA A 282 3.55 -9.75 4.49
CA ALA A 282 2.50 -8.74 4.35
C ALA A 282 2.26 -7.96 5.64
N ALA A 283 2.22 -8.64 6.79
CA ALA A 283 2.09 -8.03 8.12
C ALA A 283 3.33 -7.22 8.51
N PHE A 284 4.53 -7.69 8.17
CA PHE A 284 5.76 -6.91 8.38
C PHE A 284 5.74 -5.61 7.57
N PHE A 285 5.25 -5.66 6.34
CA PHE A 285 5.06 -4.46 5.52
C PHE A 285 3.98 -3.54 6.08
N GLU A 286 2.86 -4.07 6.59
CA GLU A 286 1.84 -3.30 7.29
C GLU A 286 2.39 -2.55 8.51
N GLN A 287 3.29 -3.19 9.27
CA GLN A 287 3.94 -2.56 10.41
C GLN A 287 4.91 -1.45 10.01
N HIS A 288 5.64 -1.62 8.89
CA HIS A 288 6.76 -0.75 8.56
C HIS A 288 6.46 0.34 7.53
N LEU A 289 5.54 0.11 6.59
CA LEU A 289 5.28 1.04 5.51
C LEU A 289 4.53 2.28 5.99
N ILE A 290 5.15 3.45 5.84
CA ILE A 290 4.49 4.75 6.04
C ILE A 290 3.34 4.99 5.05
N ASP A 291 3.34 4.26 3.94
CA ASP A 291 2.33 4.31 2.89
C ASP A 291 1.47 3.04 2.85
N TYR A 292 1.36 2.35 3.99
CA TYR A 292 0.49 1.19 4.10
C TYR A 292 -0.94 1.54 3.69
N ASP A 293 -1.39 0.85 2.64
CA ASP A 293 -2.77 0.78 2.18
C ASP A 293 -3.17 -0.69 2.19
N VAL A 294 -4.22 -1.02 2.95
CA VAL A 294 -4.65 -2.42 3.16
C VAL A 294 -4.92 -3.14 1.84
N ALA A 295 -5.54 -2.47 0.89
CA ALA A 295 -5.92 -3.07 -0.37
C ALA A 295 -4.68 -3.30 -1.26
N ALA A 296 -3.85 -2.26 -1.40
CA ALA A 296 -2.65 -2.33 -2.23
C ALA A 296 -1.60 -3.29 -1.65
N ASN A 297 -1.36 -3.27 -0.33
CA ASN A 297 -0.36 -4.14 0.30
C ASN A 297 -0.76 -5.61 0.14
N TRP A 298 -1.91 -6.00 0.70
CA TRP A 298 -2.33 -7.39 0.72
C TRP A 298 -2.64 -7.93 -0.68
N GLY A 299 -3.18 -7.09 -1.57
CA GLY A 299 -3.41 -7.45 -2.98
C GLY A 299 -2.11 -7.74 -3.74
N ASN A 300 -1.08 -6.91 -3.58
CA ASN A 300 0.23 -7.16 -4.20
C ASN A 300 0.93 -8.39 -3.61
N TRP A 301 0.84 -8.61 -2.30
CA TRP A 301 1.40 -9.81 -1.66
C TRP A 301 0.74 -11.09 -2.18
N GLN A 302 -0.59 -11.14 -2.31
CA GLN A 302 -1.27 -12.27 -2.94
C GLN A 302 -0.87 -12.45 -4.41
N TYR A 303 -0.65 -11.36 -5.14
CA TYR A 303 -0.20 -11.39 -6.53
C TYR A 303 1.17 -12.07 -6.65
N ILE A 304 2.14 -11.72 -5.79
CA ILE A 304 3.46 -12.36 -5.74
C ILE A 304 3.37 -13.82 -5.29
N ALA A 305 2.59 -14.09 -4.24
CA ALA A 305 2.41 -15.42 -3.67
C ALA A 305 1.59 -16.38 -4.57
N GLY A 306 1.04 -15.89 -5.68
CA GLY A 306 0.31 -16.71 -6.66
C GLY A 306 -1.11 -17.09 -6.26
N VAL A 307 -1.57 -16.63 -5.09
CA VAL A 307 -2.91 -16.89 -4.55
C VAL A 307 -3.93 -15.79 -4.87
N GLY A 308 -3.50 -14.72 -5.55
CA GLY A 308 -4.29 -13.55 -5.89
C GLY A 308 -4.62 -13.37 -7.38
N ALA A 309 -4.79 -12.11 -7.78
CA ALA A 309 -5.18 -11.65 -9.11
C ALA A 309 -4.16 -11.89 -10.26
N ASP A 310 -3.16 -12.76 -10.05
CA ASP A 310 -2.18 -13.09 -11.06
C ASP A 310 -2.66 -14.27 -11.94
N PRO A 311 -2.88 -14.08 -13.26
CA PRO A 311 -3.25 -15.18 -14.14
C PRO A 311 -2.15 -16.24 -14.28
N ARG A 312 -0.90 -15.93 -13.91
CA ARG A 312 0.25 -16.84 -14.07
C ARG A 312 0.58 -17.69 -12.86
N GLY A 313 -0.11 -17.50 -11.73
CA GLY A 313 0.05 -18.34 -10.55
C GLY A 313 1.22 -17.96 -9.64
N GLY A 314 1.71 -16.71 -9.72
CA GLY A 314 2.75 -16.14 -8.88
C GLY A 314 3.88 -15.53 -9.70
N ARG A 315 4.73 -14.74 -9.03
CA ARG A 315 5.96 -14.21 -9.64
C ARG A 315 7.17 -14.59 -8.82
N HIS A 316 8.10 -15.27 -9.47
CA HIS A 316 9.41 -15.58 -8.95
C HIS A 316 10.45 -14.71 -9.67
N PHE A 317 11.08 -13.81 -8.92
CA PHE A 317 12.15 -12.96 -9.40
C PHE A 317 13.49 -13.64 -9.16
N ASN A 318 14.30 -13.77 -10.22
CA ASN A 318 15.70 -14.14 -10.10
C ASN A 318 16.48 -12.96 -9.49
N ILE A 319 16.93 -13.11 -8.25
CA ILE A 319 17.52 -12.02 -7.46
C ILE A 319 18.83 -11.51 -8.06
N THR A 320 19.71 -12.41 -8.51
CA THR A 320 20.97 -12.04 -9.18
C THR A 320 20.71 -11.19 -10.42
N LYS A 321 19.70 -11.56 -11.22
CA LYS A 321 19.28 -10.76 -12.38
C LYS A 321 18.68 -9.42 -11.98
N GLN A 322 17.91 -9.35 -10.89
CA GLN A 322 17.37 -8.07 -10.41
C GLN A 322 18.48 -7.14 -9.93
N GLN A 323 19.49 -7.66 -9.23
CA GLN A 323 20.65 -6.86 -8.83
C GLN A 323 21.41 -6.33 -10.04
N ALA A 324 21.77 -7.21 -10.99
CA ALA A 324 22.50 -6.79 -12.19
C ALA A 324 21.75 -5.72 -13.03
N LEU A 325 20.41 -5.71 -12.98
CA LEU A 325 19.60 -4.74 -13.72
C LEU A 325 19.36 -3.43 -12.98
N PHE A 326 19.23 -3.45 -11.65
CA PHE A 326 18.76 -2.29 -10.87
C PHE A 326 19.78 -1.74 -9.87
N ASP A 327 20.86 -2.46 -9.64
CA ASP A 327 22.01 -2.05 -8.84
C ASP A 327 23.32 -2.68 -9.39
N PRO A 328 23.66 -2.42 -10.68
CA PRO A 328 24.80 -3.07 -11.34
C PRO A 328 26.13 -2.80 -10.62
N ASP A 329 26.30 -1.59 -10.09
CA ASP A 329 27.52 -1.14 -9.42
C ASP A 329 27.49 -1.32 -7.89
N GLY A 330 26.39 -1.87 -7.34
CA GLY A 330 26.24 -2.11 -5.90
C GLY A 330 26.09 -0.83 -5.06
N GLU A 331 25.75 0.30 -5.67
CA GLU A 331 25.60 1.58 -4.99
C GLU A 331 24.45 1.56 -3.98
N TYR A 332 23.32 0.95 -4.35
CA TYR A 332 22.17 0.80 -3.46
C TYR A 332 22.49 -0.13 -2.29
N ILE A 333 23.13 -1.27 -2.57
CA ILE A 333 23.62 -2.19 -1.54
C ILE A 333 24.56 -1.49 -0.56
N LYS A 334 25.51 -0.71 -1.06
CA LYS A 334 26.47 0.04 -0.25
C LYS A 334 25.77 1.11 0.59
N LEU A 335 24.84 1.87 0.00
CA LEU A 335 24.08 2.92 0.67
C LEU A 335 23.33 2.38 1.89
N TRP A 336 22.70 1.21 1.75
CA TRP A 336 21.89 0.60 2.80
C TRP A 336 22.58 -0.51 3.58
N GLN A 337 23.88 -0.71 3.38
CA GLN A 337 24.72 -1.65 4.13
C GLN A 337 24.18 -3.09 4.06
N GLY A 338 23.83 -3.54 2.86
CA GLY A 338 23.35 -4.90 2.63
C GLY A 338 24.49 -5.92 2.60
N GLU A 339 24.89 -6.43 3.75
CA GLU A 339 25.91 -7.50 3.83
C GLU A 339 25.25 -8.88 3.71
N ALA A 340 25.78 -9.77 2.87
CA ALA A 340 25.27 -11.13 2.73
C ALA A 340 25.76 -12.04 3.86
N THR A 341 24.87 -12.85 4.43
CA THR A 341 25.23 -13.92 5.38
C THR A 341 25.32 -15.26 4.65
N LEU A 342 26.30 -16.11 4.97
CA LEU A 342 26.46 -17.38 4.24
C LEU A 342 25.44 -18.44 4.64
N GLN A 343 24.90 -18.37 5.87
CA GLN A 343 24.09 -19.43 6.44
C GLN A 343 22.63 -19.00 6.64
N LEU A 344 21.71 -19.66 5.95
CA LEU A 344 20.28 -19.38 6.05
C LEU A 344 19.61 -20.05 7.26
N ASP A 345 20.01 -21.27 7.59
CA ASP A 345 19.45 -22.06 8.70
C ASP A 345 20.57 -22.49 9.64
N SER A 346 20.32 -22.40 10.95
CA SER A 346 21.25 -22.94 11.95
C SER A 346 21.26 -24.47 11.89
N GLN A 347 22.45 -25.05 12.00
CA GLN A 347 22.57 -26.49 12.20
C GLN A 347 22.11 -26.86 13.60
N ASP A 348 21.27 -27.89 13.69
CA ASP A 348 20.89 -28.49 14.96
C ASP A 348 22.04 -29.32 15.56
N HIS A 349 21.80 -29.87 16.75
CA HIS A 349 22.78 -30.69 17.48
C HIS A 349 23.25 -31.96 16.74
N VAL A 350 22.57 -32.38 15.67
CA VAL A 350 22.99 -33.53 14.83
C VAL A 350 23.56 -33.08 13.48
N GLY A 351 23.79 -31.78 13.28
CA GLY A 351 24.41 -31.21 12.08
C GLY A 351 23.46 -31.03 10.90
N TRP A 352 22.14 -31.00 11.14
CA TRP A 352 21.13 -30.77 10.10
C TRP A 352 20.64 -29.31 10.12
N PRO A 353 20.45 -28.63 8.97
CA PRO A 353 20.63 -29.12 7.61
C PRO A 353 22.10 -29.29 7.23
N LEU A 354 22.36 -30.35 6.46
CA LEU A 354 23.66 -30.53 5.81
C LEU A 354 23.85 -29.39 4.81
N GLU A 355 24.94 -28.65 4.92
CA GLU A 355 25.32 -27.68 3.91
C GLU A 355 25.85 -28.43 2.68
N ASP A 356 25.35 -28.08 1.50
CA ASP A 356 25.91 -28.61 0.25
C ASP A 356 27.34 -28.05 0.09
N ASN A 357 28.34 -28.92 0.24
CA ASN A 357 29.77 -28.60 0.06
C ASN A 357 30.10 -28.14 -1.36
#